data_AF-A0A812D197-F1
#
_entry.id   AF-A0A812D197-F1
#
_cell.length_a   1.000
_cell.length_b   1.000
_cell.length_c   1.000
_cell.angle_alpha   90.00
_cell.angle_beta   90.00
_cell.angle_gamma   90.00
#
_symmetry.space_group_name_H-M   'P 1'
#
loop_
_entity.id
_entity.type
_entity.pdbx_description
1 polymer ?
#
loop_
_entity_poly.entity_id
_entity_poly.type
_entity_poly.pdbx_seq_one_letter_code
_entity_poly.pdbx_strand_id
1 'polypeptide(L)'
;MWFVPFLFGILVATILIWTLRLFGHKEIVHNFMTSIQKCNQFGFQQNSVMLNRTSTFRRMILGQGLRQNSGSIISTLIGMVSSACDQFSTPNVAFYENKIPAKPNEEYIEEILIKWPGNYTKLQNIATYIQWLFPNRMPGTNKDAHVLTDKEVTIFQQSPELRNRVKRSFEMMLDFYGLKLTEENQIQVKKGSNKRLKVLNKMNNHNFLCITRILLALKELGHCKLMRPWMKCLADLIYNKNQLHHAKFSFESFWIDTLDAEDQLYIISLIKNYSV
;
A
#
# COMPACT_ATOMS: atom_id res chain seq x y z
N MET A 1 -17.52 14.03 16.47
CA MET A 1 -16.69 15.25 16.42
C MET A 1 -15.98 15.43 15.07
N TRP A 2 -16.64 15.08 13.95
CA TRP A 2 -16.09 15.16 12.57
C TRP A 2 -16.69 16.33 11.74
N PHE A 3 -17.60 17.11 12.32
CA PHE A 3 -18.37 18.14 11.62
C PHE A 3 -17.59 19.44 11.35
N VAL A 4 -16.63 19.79 12.22
CA VAL A 4 -15.92 21.09 12.16
C VAL A 4 -14.90 21.17 11.01
N PRO A 5 -14.11 20.12 10.70
CA PRO A 5 -13.17 20.14 9.57
C PRO A 5 -13.87 20.10 8.20
N PHE A 6 -15.00 19.40 8.13
CA PHE A 6 -15.82 19.29 6.92
C PHE A 6 -16.41 20.65 6.50
N LEU A 7 -16.92 21.42 7.47
CA LEU A 7 -17.42 22.78 7.24
C LEU A 7 -16.31 23.75 6.82
N PHE A 8 -15.08 23.56 7.30
CA PHE A 8 -13.94 24.38 6.91
C PHE A 8 -13.53 24.13 5.45
N GLY A 9 -13.51 22.87 5.00
CA GLY A 9 -13.27 22.53 3.59
C GLY A 9 -14.33 23.10 2.65
N ILE A 10 -15.61 23.03 3.03
CA ILE A 10 -16.72 23.61 2.28
C ILE A 10 -16.61 25.14 2.22
N LEU A 11 -16.25 25.79 3.34
CA LEU A 11 -16.03 27.23 3.42
C LEU A 11 -14.91 27.69 2.48
N VAL A 12 -13.78 26.99 2.47
CA VAL A 12 -12.64 27.33 1.60
C VAL A 12 -12.99 27.12 0.13
N ALA A 13 -13.65 26.01 -0.21
CA ALA A 13 -14.09 25.73 -1.58
C ALA A 13 -15.14 26.75 -2.07
N THR A 14 -16.10 27.14 -1.23
CA THR A 14 -17.12 28.15 -1.57
C THR A 14 -16.51 29.54 -1.74
N ILE A 15 -15.53 29.92 -0.91
CA ILE A 15 -14.78 31.18 -1.07
C ILE A 15 -13.98 31.20 -2.38
N LEU A 16 -13.37 30.07 -2.76
CA LEU A 16 -12.60 29.92 -4.00
C LEU A 16 -13.50 29.99 -5.24
N ILE A 17 -14.64 29.28 -5.22
CA ILE A 17 -15.63 29.32 -6.31
C ILE A 17 -16.19 30.72 -6.49
N TRP A 18 -16.50 31.42 -5.38
CA TRP A 18 -17.08 32.74 -5.42
C TRP A 18 -16.10 33.80 -5.95
N THR A 19 -14.83 33.73 -5.53
CA THR A 19 -13.76 34.59 -6.06
C THR A 19 -13.54 34.35 -7.55
N LEU A 20 -13.49 33.10 -8.01
CA LEU A 20 -13.31 32.79 -9.43
C LEU A 20 -14.50 33.23 -10.32
N ARG A 21 -15.74 33.17 -9.81
CA ARG A 21 -16.93 33.72 -10.52
C ARG A 21 -16.89 35.25 -10.65
N LEU A 22 -16.44 35.95 -9.61
CA LEU A 22 -16.34 37.41 -9.58
C LEU A 22 -15.36 37.98 -10.59
N PHE A 23 -14.28 37.26 -10.89
CA PHE A 23 -13.27 37.66 -11.88
C PHE A 23 -13.55 37.15 -13.30
N GLY A 24 -14.78 36.68 -13.57
CA GLY A 24 -15.20 36.32 -14.93
C GLY A 24 -14.65 34.98 -15.45
N HIS A 25 -13.99 34.18 -14.60
CA HIS A 25 -13.41 32.89 -14.97
C HIS A 25 -14.46 31.76 -14.98
N LYS A 26 -15.54 31.94 -15.75
CA LYS A 26 -16.70 31.03 -15.81
C LYS A 26 -16.31 29.60 -16.20
N GLU A 27 -15.32 29.44 -17.06
CA GLU A 27 -14.80 28.15 -17.54
C GLU A 27 -14.01 27.40 -16.45
N ILE A 28 -13.23 28.12 -15.64
CA ILE A 28 -12.46 27.55 -14.52
C ILE A 28 -13.40 27.10 -13.40
N VAL A 29 -14.44 27.90 -13.13
CA VAL A 29 -15.49 27.51 -12.17
C VAL A 29 -16.25 26.30 -12.67
N HIS A 30 -16.55 26.22 -13.96
CA HIS A 30 -17.19 25.05 -14.56
C HIS A 30 -16.30 23.81 -14.39
N ASN A 31 -15.01 23.88 -14.76
CA ASN A 31 -14.08 22.76 -14.64
C ASN A 31 -13.83 22.34 -13.18
N PHE A 32 -13.71 23.29 -12.25
CA PHE A 32 -13.58 23.00 -10.82
C PHE A 32 -14.84 22.33 -10.25
N MET A 33 -16.02 22.82 -10.60
CA MET A 33 -17.29 22.21 -10.20
C MET A 33 -17.47 20.82 -10.82
N THR A 34 -17.06 20.62 -12.08
CA THR A 34 -17.08 19.32 -12.75
C THR A 34 -16.08 18.35 -12.12
N SER A 35 -14.91 18.81 -11.68
CA SER A 35 -13.93 18.00 -10.93
C SER A 35 -14.44 17.64 -9.53
N ILE A 36 -15.07 18.58 -8.81
CA ILE A 36 -15.77 18.28 -7.55
C ILE A 36 -16.92 17.29 -7.77
N GLN A 37 -17.69 17.44 -8.85
CA GLN A 37 -18.77 16.50 -9.21
C GLN A 37 -18.22 15.12 -9.59
N LYS A 38 -17.06 15.02 -10.25
CA LYS A 38 -16.36 13.77 -10.52
C LYS A 38 -15.82 13.12 -9.24
N CYS A 39 -15.32 13.91 -8.29
CA CYS A 39 -14.98 13.43 -6.95
C CYS A 39 -16.23 12.97 -6.18
N ASN A 40 -17.36 13.66 -6.33
CA ASN A 40 -18.66 13.30 -5.72
C ASN A 40 -19.37 12.13 -6.42
N GLN A 41 -18.94 11.72 -7.62
CA GLN A 41 -19.44 10.52 -8.30
C GLN A 41 -19.04 9.22 -7.57
N PHE A 42 -18.13 9.30 -6.60
CA PHE A 42 -17.84 8.24 -5.63
C PHE A 42 -18.62 8.36 -4.31
N GLY A 43 -19.70 9.15 -4.30
CA GLY A 43 -20.71 9.18 -3.24
C GLY A 43 -20.72 10.49 -2.46
N PHE A 44 -21.79 11.26 -2.60
CA PHE A 44 -22.66 11.79 -1.53
C PHE A 44 -23.58 12.88 -2.09
N GLN A 45 -24.89 12.63 -2.03
CA GLN A 45 -25.90 13.69 -2.02
C GLN A 45 -25.87 14.37 -0.64
N GLN A 46 -25.74 15.71 -0.58
CA GLN A 46 -26.66 16.62 0.14
C GLN A 46 -26.04 17.98 0.54
N ASN A 47 -26.91 19.00 0.48
CA ASN A 47 -26.96 20.26 1.22
C ASN A 47 -26.15 21.48 0.75
N SER A 48 -26.77 22.23 -0.16
CA SER A 48 -26.44 23.59 -0.56
C SER A 48 -27.27 24.62 0.22
N VAL A 49 -27.08 24.77 1.53
CA VAL A 49 -27.61 25.93 2.28
C VAL A 49 -26.71 26.20 3.49
N MET A 50 -25.63 26.94 3.31
CA MET A 50 -25.08 27.81 4.35
C MET A 50 -23.93 28.62 3.75
N LEU A 51 -23.80 29.87 4.22
CA LEU A 51 -22.79 30.90 3.90
C LEU A 51 -23.32 32.08 3.09
N ASN A 52 -24.32 32.73 3.67
CA ASN A 52 -24.51 34.16 3.50
C ASN A 52 -24.05 34.86 4.78
N ARG A 53 -23.24 35.91 4.63
CA ARG A 53 -22.83 36.94 5.61
C ARG A 53 -21.50 36.69 6.34
N THR A 54 -20.44 37.37 5.87
CA THR A 54 -19.60 38.24 6.72
C THR A 54 -18.97 39.33 5.85
N SER A 55 -19.39 40.57 6.07
CA SER A 55 -18.99 41.78 5.33
C SER A 55 -17.59 42.31 5.70
N THR A 56 -16.93 41.69 6.68
CA THR A 56 -15.64 42.15 7.23
C THR A 56 -14.44 41.67 6.40
N PHE A 57 -14.55 40.53 5.71
CA PHE A 57 -13.46 39.96 4.89
C PHE A 57 -13.29 40.68 3.54
N ARG A 58 -14.32 41.44 3.12
CA ARG A 58 -14.37 42.21 1.87
C ARG A 58 -13.30 43.30 1.79
N ARG A 59 -12.88 43.88 2.94
CA ARG A 59 -11.82 44.90 2.98
C ARG A 59 -10.40 44.32 2.95
N MET A 60 -10.23 43.08 3.39
CA MET A 60 -8.91 42.47 3.53
C MET A 60 -8.37 41.98 2.17
N ILE A 61 -9.25 41.50 1.29
CA ILE A 61 -8.89 41.00 -0.05
C ILE A 61 -8.76 42.13 -1.10
N LEU A 62 -9.50 43.24 -0.94
CA LEU A 62 -9.47 44.36 -1.89
C LEU A 62 -8.23 45.27 -1.77
N GLY A 63 -7.37 45.07 -0.76
CA GLY A 63 -6.24 45.94 -0.47
C GLY A 63 -4.95 45.64 -1.24
N GLN A 64 -4.83 44.50 -1.93
CA GLN A 64 -3.63 44.17 -2.70
C GLN A 64 -4.02 43.64 -4.07
N GLY A 65 -3.71 44.44 -5.10
CA GLY A 65 -4.00 44.13 -6.49
C GLY A 65 -3.20 42.91 -6.96
N LEU A 66 -3.89 41.81 -7.20
CA LEU A 66 -3.36 40.66 -7.95
C LEU A 66 -3.97 40.66 -9.35
N ARG A 67 -3.39 41.48 -10.23
CA ARG A 67 -3.49 41.27 -11.67
C ARG A 67 -2.10 40.85 -12.16
N GLN A 68 -2.08 39.78 -12.95
CA GLN A 68 -0.93 39.11 -13.58
C GLN A 68 -0.30 37.94 -12.79
N ASN A 69 -1.03 36.81 -12.67
CA ASN A 69 -0.47 35.43 -12.60
C ASN A 69 -1.52 34.32 -12.31
N SER A 70 -2.76 34.46 -12.78
CA SER A 70 -3.85 33.54 -12.42
C SER A 70 -3.61 32.08 -12.86
N GLY A 71 -2.96 31.83 -14.01
CA GLY A 71 -2.70 30.46 -14.50
C GLY A 71 -1.71 29.66 -13.65
N SER A 72 -0.63 30.31 -13.17
CA SER A 72 0.37 29.69 -12.28
C SER A 72 -0.20 29.42 -10.89
N ILE A 73 -1.00 30.36 -10.37
CA ILE A 73 -1.65 30.22 -9.06
C ILE A 73 -2.70 29.09 -9.09
N ILE A 74 -3.46 28.95 -10.18
CA ILE A 74 -4.45 27.89 -10.31
C ILE A 74 -3.80 26.51 -10.44
N SER A 75 -2.72 26.35 -11.22
CA SER A 75 -2.03 25.05 -11.31
C SER A 75 -1.38 24.67 -9.98
N THR A 76 -0.83 25.67 -9.27
CA THR A 76 -0.26 25.49 -7.93
C THR A 76 -1.34 25.09 -6.93
N LEU A 77 -2.52 25.75 -6.96
CA LEU A 77 -3.64 25.41 -6.08
C LEU A 77 -4.24 24.03 -6.40
N ILE A 78 -4.38 23.66 -7.68
CA ILE A 78 -4.80 22.31 -8.07
C ILE A 78 -3.77 21.28 -7.60
N GLY A 79 -2.47 21.55 -7.80
CA GLY A 79 -1.39 20.70 -7.31
C GLY A 79 -1.40 20.56 -5.78
N MET A 80 -1.65 21.64 -5.05
CA MET A 80 -1.78 21.64 -3.59
C MET A 80 -3.02 20.88 -3.12
N VAL A 81 -4.16 21.02 -3.80
CA VAL A 81 -5.41 20.31 -3.45
C VAL A 81 -5.31 18.82 -3.80
N SER A 82 -4.74 18.45 -4.95
CA SER A 82 -4.49 17.05 -5.30
C SER A 82 -3.49 16.40 -4.35
N SER A 83 -2.37 17.08 -4.05
CA SER A 83 -1.37 16.61 -3.08
C SER A 83 -1.96 16.48 -1.67
N ALA A 84 -2.81 17.42 -1.25
CA ALA A 84 -3.54 17.33 0.02
C ALA A 84 -4.55 16.17 0.01
N CYS A 85 -5.32 15.98 -1.07
CA CYS A 85 -6.27 14.88 -1.21
C CYS A 85 -5.57 13.51 -1.18
N ASP A 86 -4.42 13.40 -1.84
CA ASP A 86 -3.57 12.21 -1.83
C ASP A 86 -2.98 11.94 -0.44
N GLN A 87 -2.58 12.99 0.30
CA GLN A 87 -2.17 12.88 1.72
C GLN A 87 -3.29 12.37 2.64
N PHE A 88 -4.56 12.52 2.26
CA PHE A 88 -5.69 12.01 3.02
C PHE A 88 -6.18 10.63 2.58
N SER A 89 -5.90 10.22 1.34
CA SER A 89 -6.29 8.89 0.85
C SER A 89 -5.43 7.79 1.48
N THR A 90 -6.07 6.70 1.92
CA THR A 90 -5.39 5.49 2.42
C THR A 90 -5.76 4.32 1.50
N PRO A 91 -5.27 4.30 0.25
CA PRO A 91 -5.68 3.32 -0.76
C PRO A 91 -5.32 1.89 -0.38
N ASN A 92 -4.18 1.65 0.29
CA ASN A 92 -3.81 0.32 0.75
C ASN A 92 -4.79 -0.17 1.82
N VAL A 93 -5.20 0.72 2.73
CA VAL A 93 -6.25 0.42 3.73
C VAL A 93 -7.57 0.14 3.03
N ALA A 94 -8.00 0.97 2.08
CA ALA A 94 -9.25 0.78 1.36
C ALA A 94 -9.28 -0.55 0.58
N PHE A 95 -8.16 -0.96 -0.02
CA PHE A 95 -8.03 -2.28 -0.65
C PHE A 95 -8.20 -3.40 0.38
N TYR A 96 -7.51 -3.29 1.52
CA TYR A 96 -7.59 -4.27 2.60
C TYR A 96 -8.91 -4.26 3.36
N GLU A 97 -9.68 -3.17 3.31
CA GLU A 97 -11.08 -3.10 3.77
C GLU A 97 -12.05 -3.64 2.71
N ASN A 98 -11.55 -4.16 1.59
CA ASN A 98 -12.33 -4.69 0.48
C ASN A 98 -13.25 -3.63 -0.17
N LYS A 99 -12.89 -2.34 -0.07
CA LYS A 99 -13.66 -1.20 -0.63
C LYS A 99 -13.25 -0.85 -2.05
N ILE A 100 -11.99 -1.12 -2.39
CA ILE A 100 -11.48 -0.96 -3.75
C ILE A 100 -10.79 -2.26 -4.20
N PRO A 101 -10.79 -2.57 -5.50
CA PRO A 101 -10.08 -3.72 -6.01
C PRO A 101 -8.60 -3.42 -6.30
N ALA A 102 -7.81 -4.49 -6.37
CA ALA A 102 -6.46 -4.45 -6.92
C ALA A 102 -6.53 -4.22 -8.44
N LYS A 103 -5.82 -3.19 -8.90
CA LYS A 103 -5.63 -2.88 -10.31
C LYS A 103 -4.34 -3.48 -10.85
N PRO A 104 -4.28 -3.85 -12.15
CA PRO A 104 -5.24 -3.52 -13.20
C PRO A 104 -6.38 -4.54 -13.39
N ASN A 105 -6.38 -5.66 -12.67
CA ASN A 105 -7.33 -6.76 -12.93
C ASN A 105 -8.71 -6.59 -12.27
N GLU A 106 -8.91 -5.54 -11.47
CA GLU A 106 -10.14 -5.24 -10.74
C GLU A 106 -10.53 -6.39 -9.76
N GLU A 107 -9.56 -6.89 -8.98
CA GLU A 107 -9.74 -8.03 -8.08
C GLU A 107 -9.76 -7.61 -6.59
N TYR A 108 -10.85 -7.89 -5.89
CA TYR A 108 -11.00 -7.54 -4.47
C TYR A 108 -10.23 -8.49 -3.55
N ILE A 109 -9.74 -7.98 -2.41
CA ILE A 109 -8.91 -8.79 -1.49
C ILE A 109 -9.61 -10.05 -0.99
N GLU A 110 -10.91 -10.00 -0.65
CA GLU A 110 -11.62 -11.20 -0.20
C GLU A 110 -11.76 -12.23 -1.33
N GLU A 111 -11.95 -11.79 -2.58
CA GLU A 111 -12.00 -12.72 -3.71
C GLU A 111 -10.65 -13.39 -3.93
N ILE A 112 -9.56 -12.63 -3.84
CA ILE A 112 -8.19 -13.17 -3.90
C ILE A 112 -8.01 -14.22 -2.80
N LEU A 113 -8.31 -13.85 -1.55
CA LEU A 113 -8.07 -14.70 -0.37
C LEU A 113 -8.99 -15.92 -0.29
N ILE A 114 -10.12 -15.93 -0.99
CA ILE A 114 -11.04 -17.08 -1.06
C ILE A 114 -10.73 -17.98 -2.26
N LYS A 115 -10.52 -17.41 -3.45
CA LYS A 115 -10.51 -18.16 -4.72
C LYS A 115 -9.11 -18.62 -5.15
N TRP A 116 -8.04 -17.97 -4.68
CA TRP A 116 -6.69 -18.19 -5.22
C TRP A 116 -5.80 -19.16 -4.44
N PRO A 117 -6.01 -19.44 -3.14
CA PRO A 117 -5.24 -20.49 -2.46
C PRO A 117 -5.24 -21.80 -3.26
N GLY A 118 -4.05 -22.37 -3.50
CA GLY A 118 -3.86 -23.55 -4.35
C GLY A 118 -3.92 -23.32 -5.87
N ASN A 119 -4.35 -22.15 -6.35
CA ASN A 119 -4.35 -21.81 -7.78
C ASN A 119 -3.01 -21.20 -8.20
N TYR A 120 -1.99 -22.05 -8.34
CA TYR A 120 -0.63 -21.59 -8.64
C TYR A 120 -0.46 -20.97 -10.02
N THR A 121 -1.34 -21.28 -10.98
CA THR A 121 -1.34 -20.64 -12.30
C THR A 121 -1.70 -19.16 -12.17
N LYS A 122 -2.70 -18.83 -11.35
CA LYS A 122 -3.09 -17.45 -11.08
C LYS A 122 -1.98 -16.69 -10.35
N LEU A 123 -1.39 -17.31 -9.33
CA LEU A 123 -0.30 -16.73 -8.52
C LEU A 123 1.02 -16.58 -9.28
N GLN A 124 1.16 -17.18 -10.47
CA GLN A 124 2.37 -16.99 -11.30
C GLN A 124 2.45 -15.58 -11.91
N ASN A 125 1.32 -14.89 -12.11
CA ASN A 125 1.26 -13.55 -12.69
C ASN A 125 1.36 -12.43 -11.61
N ILE A 126 2.49 -12.45 -10.92
CA ILE A 126 2.78 -11.66 -9.72
C ILE A 126 2.65 -10.15 -9.93
N ALA A 127 3.05 -9.65 -11.11
CA ALA A 127 3.10 -8.22 -11.41
C ALA A 127 1.74 -7.51 -11.22
N THR A 128 0.65 -8.27 -11.26
CA THR A 128 -0.71 -7.75 -11.15
C THR A 128 -1.19 -7.50 -9.72
N TYR A 129 -0.69 -8.24 -8.72
CA TYR A 129 -1.29 -8.26 -7.39
C TYR A 129 -0.29 -8.08 -6.24
N ILE A 130 0.99 -8.44 -6.41
CA ILE A 130 1.92 -8.55 -5.28
C ILE A 130 2.12 -7.21 -4.56
N GLN A 131 2.02 -6.10 -5.29
CA GLN A 131 2.22 -4.76 -4.77
C GLN A 131 1.03 -4.26 -3.95
N TRP A 132 -0.18 -4.75 -4.27
CA TRP A 132 -1.40 -4.54 -3.49
C TRP A 132 -1.47 -5.44 -2.26
N LEU A 133 -1.10 -6.72 -2.39
CA LEU A 133 -1.07 -7.64 -1.25
C LEU A 133 0.06 -7.30 -0.27
N PHE A 134 1.20 -6.82 -0.74
CA PHE A 134 2.34 -6.49 0.13
C PHE A 134 2.85 -5.10 -0.23
N PRO A 135 2.09 -4.04 0.10
CA PRO A 135 2.55 -2.69 -0.08
C PRO A 135 3.74 -2.44 0.87
N ASN A 136 4.69 -1.63 0.45
CA ASN A 136 5.83 -1.21 1.25
C ASN A 136 6.28 0.19 0.82
N ARG A 137 7.32 0.73 1.45
CA ARG A 137 7.85 2.08 1.14
C ARG A 137 8.51 2.21 -0.22
N MET A 138 8.75 1.09 -0.91
CA MET A 138 9.42 1.09 -2.21
C MET A 138 8.41 1.01 -3.35
N PRO A 139 8.53 1.87 -4.36
CA PRO A 139 7.71 1.76 -5.56
C PRO A 139 7.99 0.42 -6.25
N GLY A 140 7.00 -0.06 -6.99
CA GLY A 140 7.15 -1.24 -7.83
C GLY A 140 6.75 -0.95 -9.28
N THR A 141 6.63 -2.01 -10.06
CA THR A 141 6.26 -1.93 -11.49
C THR A 141 4.77 -1.69 -11.75
N ASN A 142 3.89 -1.83 -10.74
CA ASN A 142 2.46 -1.62 -10.90
C ASN A 142 2.15 -0.16 -10.58
N LYS A 143 1.80 0.61 -11.61
CA LYS A 143 1.55 2.06 -11.51
C LYS A 143 0.31 2.41 -10.71
N ASP A 144 -0.64 1.48 -10.58
CA ASP A 144 -1.86 1.67 -9.82
C ASP A 144 -1.69 1.35 -8.33
N ALA A 145 -0.63 0.62 -7.96
CA ALA A 145 -0.33 0.29 -6.57
C ALA A 145 0.38 1.46 -5.87
N HIS A 146 0.04 1.69 -4.61
CA HIS A 146 0.55 2.80 -3.82
C HIS A 146 1.59 2.33 -2.81
N VAL A 147 2.62 3.14 -2.59
CA VAL A 147 3.58 2.89 -1.50
C VAL A 147 2.92 3.08 -0.13
N LEU A 148 3.42 2.41 0.90
CA LEU A 148 2.90 2.58 2.26
C LEU A 148 3.22 3.97 2.82
N THR A 149 2.22 4.57 3.47
CA THR A 149 2.38 5.79 4.27
C THR A 149 2.42 5.48 5.78
N ASP A 150 2.97 6.39 6.59
CA ASP A 150 3.05 6.19 8.05
C ASP A 150 1.66 6.09 8.70
N LYS A 151 0.71 6.85 8.13
CA LYS A 151 -0.70 6.81 8.50
C LYS A 151 -1.29 5.42 8.27
N GLU A 152 -1.06 4.83 7.10
CA GLU A 152 -1.54 3.48 6.79
C GLU A 152 -0.89 2.44 7.68
N VAL A 153 0.43 2.51 7.90
CA VAL A 153 1.15 1.61 8.82
C VAL A 153 0.51 1.63 10.21
N THR A 154 0.22 2.82 10.74
CA THR A 154 -0.46 2.96 12.03
C THR A 154 -1.83 2.28 12.04
N ILE A 155 -2.64 2.47 10.99
CA ILE A 155 -3.96 1.85 10.85
C ILE A 155 -3.85 0.32 10.78
N PHE A 156 -2.93 -0.22 9.99
CA PHE A 156 -2.68 -1.66 9.90
C PHE A 156 -2.26 -2.23 11.25
N GLN A 157 -1.29 -1.62 11.92
CA GLN A 157 -0.81 -2.11 13.21
C GLN A 157 -1.87 -2.07 14.31
N GLN A 158 -2.85 -1.17 14.23
CA GLN A 158 -3.93 -1.05 15.21
C GLN A 158 -5.17 -1.89 14.87
N SER A 159 -5.31 -2.38 13.63
CA SER A 159 -6.49 -3.14 13.19
C SER A 159 -6.24 -4.65 13.13
N PRO A 160 -6.83 -5.45 14.03
CA PRO A 160 -6.72 -6.92 13.98
C PRO A 160 -7.23 -7.51 12.67
N GLU A 161 -8.27 -6.91 12.08
CA GLU A 161 -8.89 -7.38 10.83
C GLU A 161 -7.94 -7.22 9.63
N LEU A 162 -7.31 -6.05 9.49
CA LEU A 162 -6.35 -5.80 8.41
C LEU A 162 -5.12 -6.68 8.57
N ARG A 163 -4.58 -6.82 9.80
CA ARG A 163 -3.47 -7.75 10.07
C ARG A 163 -3.85 -9.19 9.75
N ASN A 164 -5.07 -9.62 10.03
CA ASN A 164 -5.52 -10.96 9.67
C ASN A 164 -5.53 -11.18 8.15
N ARG A 165 -5.97 -10.19 7.36
CA ARG A 165 -5.87 -10.27 5.90
C ARG A 165 -4.42 -10.31 5.42
N VAL A 166 -3.51 -9.55 6.03
CA VAL A 166 -2.06 -9.63 5.70
C VAL A 166 -1.53 -11.03 5.99
N LYS A 167 -1.92 -11.63 7.12
CA LYS A 167 -1.55 -13.01 7.47
C LYS A 167 -2.08 -14.02 6.45
N ARG A 168 -3.36 -13.93 6.07
CA ARG A 168 -3.96 -14.80 5.03
C ARG A 168 -3.25 -14.66 3.67
N SER A 169 -2.92 -13.43 3.27
CA SER A 169 -2.11 -13.17 2.07
C SER A 169 -0.75 -13.85 2.16
N PHE A 170 -0.10 -13.78 3.33
CA PHE A 170 1.20 -14.41 3.57
C PHE A 170 1.13 -15.93 3.53
N GLU A 171 0.13 -16.54 4.18
CA GLU A 171 -0.11 -17.99 4.13
C GLU A 171 -0.33 -18.49 2.69
N MET A 172 -1.10 -17.75 1.89
CA MET A 172 -1.29 -18.04 0.47
C MET A 172 0.03 -17.99 -0.31
N MET A 173 0.89 -17.01 -0.05
CA MET A 173 2.20 -16.92 -0.70
C MET A 173 3.18 -18.00 -0.22
N LEU A 174 3.17 -18.36 1.06
CA LEU A 174 3.94 -19.49 1.57
C LEU A 174 3.54 -20.78 0.86
N ASP A 175 2.24 -21.04 0.71
CA ASP A 175 1.72 -22.21 0.00
C ASP A 175 2.21 -22.25 -1.46
N PHE A 176 2.15 -21.09 -2.14
CA PHE A 176 2.69 -20.95 -3.49
C PHE A 176 4.19 -21.27 -3.58
N TYR A 177 4.97 -20.94 -2.55
CA TYR A 177 6.39 -21.29 -2.45
C TYR A 177 6.64 -22.74 -2.01
N GLY A 178 5.61 -23.50 -1.68
CA GLY A 178 5.72 -24.86 -1.16
C GLY A 178 6.03 -24.93 0.33
N LEU A 179 5.78 -23.85 1.06
CA LEU A 179 5.90 -23.73 2.50
C LEU A 179 4.51 -23.70 3.15
N LYS A 180 4.47 -23.79 4.47
CA LYS A 180 3.25 -23.56 5.27
C LYS A 180 3.59 -22.91 6.61
N LEU A 181 2.65 -22.12 7.12
CA LEU A 181 2.66 -21.63 8.49
C LEU A 181 1.97 -22.65 9.40
N THR A 182 2.56 -22.95 10.55
CA THR A 182 1.96 -23.84 11.57
C THR A 182 1.17 -23.05 12.60
N GLU A 183 0.41 -23.74 13.44
CA GLU A 183 -0.37 -23.14 14.53
C GLU A 183 0.53 -22.43 15.56
N GLU A 184 1.76 -22.93 15.74
CA GLU A 184 2.80 -22.36 16.61
C GLU A 184 3.58 -21.20 15.93
N ASN A 185 3.06 -20.68 14.82
CA ASN A 185 3.70 -19.64 13.99
C ASN A 185 5.11 -20.03 13.51
N GLN A 186 5.37 -21.31 13.31
CA GLN A 186 6.59 -21.79 12.65
C GLN A 186 6.36 -21.95 11.15
N ILE A 187 7.43 -21.82 10.36
CA ILE A 187 7.36 -22.01 8.91
C ILE A 187 8.15 -23.25 8.54
N GLN A 188 7.54 -24.12 7.75
CA GLN A 188 8.14 -25.38 7.32
C GLN A 188 7.74 -25.72 5.89
N VAL A 189 8.47 -26.66 5.30
CA VAL A 189 8.13 -27.23 3.99
C VAL A 189 6.77 -27.94 4.07
N LYS A 190 5.87 -27.64 3.12
CA LYS A 190 4.59 -28.32 2.98
C LYS A 190 4.81 -29.75 2.46
N LYS A 191 4.15 -30.73 3.06
CA LYS A 191 4.26 -32.13 2.62
C LYS A 191 3.85 -32.25 1.14
N GLY A 192 4.68 -32.89 0.32
CA GLY A 192 4.42 -33.09 -1.11
C GLY A 192 4.73 -31.88 -2.00
N SER A 193 5.30 -30.78 -1.48
CA SER A 193 5.56 -29.56 -2.25
C SER A 193 6.92 -29.51 -2.95
N ASN A 194 7.66 -30.63 -3.02
CA ASN A 194 9.00 -30.71 -3.63
C ASN A 194 9.08 -30.07 -5.02
N LYS A 195 8.02 -30.21 -5.84
CA LYS A 195 7.94 -29.57 -7.15
C LYS A 195 7.90 -28.03 -7.06
N ARG A 196 7.20 -27.46 -6.08
CA ARG A 196 7.12 -26.01 -5.86
C ARG A 196 8.46 -25.44 -5.40
N LEU A 197 9.14 -26.10 -4.47
CA LEU A 197 10.50 -25.71 -4.06
C LEU A 197 11.48 -25.73 -5.25
N LYS A 198 11.42 -26.76 -6.10
CA LYS A 198 12.22 -26.82 -7.34
C LYS A 198 11.91 -25.68 -8.30
N VAL A 199 10.63 -25.29 -8.43
CA VAL A 199 10.23 -24.14 -9.26
C VAL A 199 10.79 -22.85 -8.66
N LEU A 200 10.72 -22.68 -7.33
CA LEU A 200 11.28 -21.50 -6.66
C LEU A 200 12.81 -21.43 -6.81
N ASN A 201 13.51 -22.55 -6.70
CA ASN A 201 14.97 -22.65 -6.85
C ASN A 201 15.48 -22.56 -8.29
N LYS A 202 14.69 -22.08 -9.26
CA LYS A 202 15.24 -21.78 -10.60
C LYS A 202 16.19 -20.59 -10.51
N MET A 203 17.27 -20.62 -11.30
CA MET A 203 18.18 -19.48 -11.42
C MET A 203 17.42 -18.22 -11.88
N ASN A 204 17.76 -17.06 -11.31
CA ASN A 204 17.13 -15.76 -11.61
C ASN A 204 15.60 -15.76 -11.46
N ASN A 205 15.08 -16.46 -10.45
CA ASN A 205 13.64 -16.47 -10.20
C ASN A 205 13.15 -15.11 -9.73
N HIS A 206 12.24 -14.49 -10.48
CA HIS A 206 11.60 -13.21 -10.14
C HIS A 206 10.88 -13.21 -8.78
N ASN A 207 10.55 -14.40 -8.25
CA ASN A 207 9.97 -14.54 -6.91
C ASN A 207 10.90 -14.05 -5.80
N PHE A 208 12.21 -13.97 -6.01
CA PHE A 208 13.11 -13.47 -4.98
C PHE A 208 12.86 -12.00 -4.65
N LEU A 209 12.50 -11.19 -5.65
CA LEU A 209 12.06 -9.80 -5.42
C LEU A 209 10.72 -9.73 -4.69
N CYS A 210 9.86 -10.73 -4.89
CA CYS A 210 8.57 -10.83 -4.21
C CYS A 210 8.78 -11.17 -2.73
N ILE A 211 9.70 -12.09 -2.43
CA ILE A 211 10.08 -12.43 -1.05
C ILE A 211 10.62 -11.18 -0.34
N THR A 212 11.51 -10.40 -0.98
CA THR A 212 11.98 -9.12 -0.41
C THR A 212 10.81 -8.19 -0.11
N ARG A 213 9.85 -8.05 -1.04
CA ARG A 213 8.68 -7.19 -0.86
C ARG A 213 7.79 -7.65 0.30
N ILE A 214 7.55 -8.95 0.42
CA ILE A 214 6.79 -9.55 1.52
C ILE A 214 7.50 -9.31 2.86
N LEU A 215 8.82 -9.52 2.95
CA LEU A 215 9.60 -9.27 4.17
C LEU A 215 9.46 -7.82 4.66
N LEU A 216 9.63 -6.85 3.75
CA LEU A 216 9.47 -5.43 4.06
C LEU A 216 8.04 -5.10 4.51
N ALA A 217 7.04 -5.67 3.85
CA ALA A 217 5.64 -5.48 4.23
C ALA A 217 5.32 -6.10 5.60
N LEU A 218 5.77 -7.32 5.90
CA LEU A 218 5.54 -7.97 7.20
C LEU A 218 6.13 -7.16 8.36
N LYS A 219 7.31 -6.56 8.16
CA LYS A 219 7.96 -5.69 9.14
C LYS A 219 7.08 -4.51 9.53
N GLU A 220 6.48 -3.83 8.55
CA GLU A 220 5.68 -2.64 8.80
C GLU A 220 4.23 -2.95 9.17
N LEU A 221 3.63 -4.00 8.60
CA LEU A 221 2.20 -4.30 8.72
C LEU A 221 1.85 -5.14 9.97
N GLY A 222 2.71 -5.12 10.99
CA GLY A 222 2.44 -5.72 12.30
C GLY A 222 2.71 -7.22 12.41
N HIS A 223 3.59 -7.77 11.56
CA HIS A 223 3.91 -9.20 11.51
C HIS A 223 5.41 -9.51 11.64
N CYS A 224 6.19 -8.62 12.27
CA CYS A 224 7.63 -8.81 12.49
C CYS A 224 7.98 -10.17 13.15
N LYS A 225 7.11 -10.68 14.04
CA LYS A 225 7.28 -11.98 14.70
C LYS A 225 7.32 -13.18 13.74
N LEU A 226 6.82 -13.03 12.51
CA LEU A 226 6.88 -14.08 11.48
C LEU A 226 8.19 -14.05 10.68
N MET A 227 8.98 -12.97 10.77
CA MET A 227 10.20 -12.82 9.97
C MET A 227 11.29 -13.79 10.41
N ARG A 228 11.61 -13.88 11.73
CA ARG A 228 12.63 -14.83 12.24
C ARG A 228 12.30 -16.29 11.87
N PRO A 229 11.09 -16.84 12.11
CA PRO A 229 10.75 -18.21 11.68
C PRO A 229 10.89 -18.41 10.17
N TRP A 230 10.49 -17.42 9.36
CA TRP A 230 10.59 -17.54 7.91
C TRP A 230 12.04 -17.55 7.43
N MET A 231 12.84 -16.61 7.92
CA MET A 231 14.26 -16.49 7.59
C MET A 231 15.06 -17.70 8.04
N LYS A 232 14.73 -18.28 9.21
CA LYS A 232 15.28 -19.56 9.65
C LYS A 232 14.96 -20.69 8.68
N CYS A 233 13.70 -20.82 8.24
CA CYS A 233 13.29 -21.84 7.27
C CYS A 233 14.02 -21.67 5.92
N LEU A 234 14.15 -20.44 5.44
CA LEU A 234 14.88 -20.14 4.21
C LEU A 234 16.37 -20.45 4.35
N ALA A 235 17.01 -20.09 5.47
CA ALA A 235 18.40 -20.43 5.74
C ALA A 235 18.64 -21.95 5.74
N ASP A 236 17.77 -22.72 6.41
CA ASP A 236 17.84 -24.19 6.41
C ASP A 236 17.70 -24.76 4.98
N LEU A 237 16.82 -24.20 4.15
CA LEU A 237 16.65 -24.63 2.76
C LEU A 237 17.85 -24.28 1.86
N ILE A 238 18.52 -23.16 2.13
CA ILE A 238 19.66 -22.67 1.35
C ILE A 238 20.95 -23.39 1.74
N TYR A 239 21.29 -23.41 3.03
CA TYR A 239 22.61 -23.81 3.51
C TYR A 239 22.67 -25.27 3.96
N ASN A 240 21.65 -25.77 4.66
CA ASN A 240 21.64 -27.13 5.19
C ASN A 240 21.13 -28.15 4.15
N LYS A 241 19.98 -27.87 3.55
CA LYS A 241 19.31 -28.81 2.62
C LYS A 241 19.72 -28.64 1.16
N ASN A 242 20.37 -27.53 0.81
CA ASN A 242 20.75 -27.18 -0.56
C ASN A 242 19.57 -27.21 -1.57
N GLN A 243 18.34 -27.01 -1.09
CA GLN A 243 17.11 -27.05 -1.90
C GLN A 243 16.74 -25.68 -2.49
N LEU A 244 17.38 -24.61 -2.01
CA LEU A 244 17.12 -23.23 -2.42
C LEU A 244 18.40 -22.42 -2.68
N HIS A 245 19.51 -23.06 -3.06
CA HIS A 245 20.82 -22.41 -3.20
C HIS A 245 20.86 -21.23 -4.19
N HIS A 246 20.00 -21.18 -5.21
CA HIS A 246 19.94 -20.04 -6.12
C HIS A 246 19.40 -18.76 -5.45
N ALA A 247 18.76 -18.87 -4.29
CA ALA A 247 18.35 -17.74 -3.48
C ALA A 247 19.47 -17.19 -2.58
N LYS A 248 20.64 -17.86 -2.49
CA LYS A 248 21.72 -17.49 -1.56
C LYS A 248 22.14 -16.04 -1.68
N PHE A 249 22.37 -15.54 -2.90
CA PHE A 249 22.72 -14.14 -3.13
C PHE A 249 21.62 -13.19 -2.65
N SER A 250 20.35 -13.48 -2.96
CA SER A 250 19.22 -12.66 -2.48
C SER A 250 19.11 -12.67 -0.96
N PHE A 251 19.37 -13.83 -0.35
CA PHE A 251 19.34 -14.02 1.09
C PHE A 251 20.41 -13.16 1.78
N GLU A 252 21.67 -13.29 1.36
CA GLU A 252 22.83 -12.62 1.96
C GLU A 252 22.83 -11.11 1.70
N SER A 253 22.49 -10.68 0.49
CA SER A 253 22.63 -9.27 0.09
C SER A 253 21.39 -8.42 0.33
N PHE A 254 20.24 -9.01 0.65
CA PHE A 254 19.00 -8.24 0.80
C PHE A 254 18.12 -8.72 1.95
N TRP A 255 17.89 -10.03 2.10
CA TRP A 255 16.85 -10.50 3.03
C TRP A 255 17.30 -10.40 4.49
N ILE A 256 18.57 -10.68 4.80
CA ILE A 256 19.11 -10.52 6.16
C ILE A 256 18.91 -9.08 6.65
N ASP A 257 19.21 -8.08 5.82
CA ASP A 257 19.13 -6.66 6.18
C ASP A 257 17.70 -6.17 6.46
N THR A 258 16.68 -6.95 6.08
CA THR A 258 15.29 -6.62 6.44
C THR A 258 14.99 -6.83 7.92
N LEU A 259 15.75 -7.70 8.59
CA LEU A 259 15.56 -8.07 10.00
C LEU A 259 16.06 -6.97 10.96
N ASP A 260 15.65 -7.05 12.23
CA ASP A 260 16.29 -6.27 13.29
C ASP A 260 17.66 -6.86 13.67
N ALA A 261 18.44 -6.13 14.47
CA ALA A 261 19.82 -6.52 14.79
C ALA A 261 19.88 -7.86 15.55
N GLU A 262 18.92 -8.16 16.42
CA GLU A 262 18.89 -9.42 17.18
C GLU A 262 18.64 -10.60 16.24
N ASP A 263 17.64 -10.47 15.36
CA ASP A 263 17.28 -11.46 14.35
C ASP A 263 18.41 -11.68 13.34
N GLN A 264 19.10 -10.62 12.91
CA GLN A 264 20.27 -10.72 12.03
C GLN A 264 21.37 -11.57 12.66
N LEU A 265 21.75 -11.26 13.91
CA LEU A 265 22.77 -12.01 14.65
C LEU A 265 22.38 -13.47 14.82
N TYR A 266 21.12 -13.74 15.15
CA TYR A 266 20.58 -15.10 15.24
C TYR A 266 20.76 -15.86 13.91
N ILE A 267 20.31 -15.28 12.80
CA ILE A 267 20.39 -15.93 11.47
C ILE A 267 21.85 -16.13 11.03
N ILE A 268 22.73 -15.16 11.24
CA ILE A 268 24.15 -15.28 10.91
C ILE A 268 24.81 -16.40 11.73
N SER A 269 24.51 -16.50 13.03
CA SER A 269 25.02 -17.59 13.87
C SER A 269 24.54 -18.96 13.41
N LEU A 270 23.27 -19.07 12.98
CA LEU A 270 22.69 -20.28 12.46
C LEU A 270 23.39 -20.75 11.18
N ILE A 271 23.66 -19.82 10.25
CA ILE A 271 24.33 -20.14 8.98
C ILE A 271 25.76 -20.63 9.19
N LYS A 272 26.48 -20.04 10.16
CA LYS A 272 27.81 -20.51 10.54
C LYS A 272 27.79 -21.98 11.00
N ASN A 273 26.76 -22.39 11.74
CA ASN A 273 26.61 -23.78 12.19
C ASN A 273 26.29 -24.76 11.05
N TYR A 274 25.75 -24.30 9.92
CA TYR A 274 25.55 -25.14 8.73
C TYR A 274 26.80 -25.25 7.85
N SER A 275 27.79 -24.39 8.06
CA SER A 275 29.02 -24.32 7.26
C SER A 275 30.17 -25.13 7.88
N VAL A 276 29.90 -25.88 8.94
CA VAL A 276 30.79 -26.85 9.60
C VAL A 276 30.55 -28.22 8.99
#